data_AF-A0A3C0E0M7-F1
#
_entry.id   AF-A0A3C0E0M7-F1
#
_cell.length_a   1.000
_cell.length_b   1.000
_cell.length_c   1.000
_cell.angle_alpha   90.00
_cell.angle_beta   90.00
_cell.angle_gamma   90.00
#
_symmetry.space_group_name_H-M   'P 1'
#
loop_
_entity.id
_entity.type
_entity.pdbx_description
1 polymer ?
#
loop_
_entity_poly.entity_id
_entity_poly.type
_entity_poly.pdbx_seq_one_letter_code
_entity_poly.pdbx_strand_id
1 'polypeptide(L)'
;ITLVGLQFADEQAMVPLLTLVFLYLLHTTGELFLSPIGLSMVTKLSPKSMAGTAMGGWFLSFAIANYAGGLIATLTGGHGDSGEELDAAAGLMKYTEVFSTIGWTCVGIAVLIAVLNKPLNKLMHGVK
;
A
#
# COMPACT_ATOMS: atom_id res chain seq x y z
N ILE A 1 1.92 -12.35 -0.74
CA ILE A 1 3.36 -12.47 -0.40
C ILE A 1 3.51 -12.78 1.08
N THR A 2 2.98 -11.97 1.98
CA THR A 2 3.02 -12.20 3.45
C THR A 2 2.55 -13.60 3.86
N LEU A 3 1.34 -14.02 3.43
CA LEU A 3 0.82 -15.37 3.73
C LEU A 3 1.68 -16.51 3.14
N VAL A 4 2.27 -16.28 1.97
CA VAL A 4 3.16 -17.27 1.33
C VAL A 4 4.48 -17.36 2.10
N GLY A 5 5.04 -16.23 2.52
CA GLY A 5 6.24 -16.19 3.35
C GLY A 5 6.07 -16.88 4.69
N LEU A 6 4.89 -16.74 5.32
CA LEU A 6 4.57 -17.44 6.58
C LEU A 6 4.64 -18.97 6.44
N GLN A 7 4.28 -19.54 5.28
CA GLN A 7 4.35 -21.00 5.06
C GLN A 7 5.78 -21.55 5.05
N PHE A 8 6.78 -20.68 4.87
CA PHE A 8 8.20 -21.05 4.90
C PHE A 8 8.89 -20.63 6.20
N ALA A 9 8.14 -20.19 7.21
CA ALA A 9 8.71 -19.87 8.52
C ALA A 9 9.21 -21.13 9.24
N ASP A 10 10.34 -21.01 9.95
CA ASP A 10 10.88 -22.09 10.77
C ASP A 10 10.29 -22.13 12.20
N GLU A 11 10.74 -23.09 13.01
CA GLU A 11 10.31 -23.24 14.41
C GLU A 11 10.67 -22.03 15.30
N GLN A 12 11.60 -21.17 14.86
CA GLN A 12 11.99 -19.94 15.55
C GLN A 12 11.23 -18.71 15.02
N ALA A 13 10.18 -18.91 14.22
CA ALA A 13 9.39 -17.86 13.57
C ALA A 13 10.22 -16.96 12.63
N MET A 14 11.30 -17.49 12.05
CA MET A 14 12.11 -16.77 11.06
C MET A 14 11.58 -17.03 9.65
N VAL A 15 11.31 -15.97 8.89
CA VAL A 15 10.84 -16.04 7.50
C VAL A 15 12.04 -15.93 6.55
N PRO A 16 12.10 -16.72 5.46
CA PRO A 16 13.21 -16.64 4.51
C PRO A 16 13.36 -15.25 3.89
N LEU A 17 14.61 -14.78 3.80
CA LEU A 17 14.95 -13.46 3.24
C LEU A 17 14.39 -13.25 1.84
N LEU A 18 14.28 -14.32 1.05
CA LEU A 18 13.74 -14.28 -0.31
C LEU A 18 12.30 -13.73 -0.36
N THR A 19 11.51 -13.91 0.71
CA THR A 19 10.18 -13.31 0.84
C THR A 19 10.25 -11.78 0.76
N LEU A 20 11.20 -11.17 1.46
CA LEU A 20 11.41 -9.72 1.43
C LEU A 20 11.92 -9.26 0.07
N VAL A 21 12.81 -10.02 -0.57
CA VAL A 21 13.29 -9.71 -1.91
C VAL A 21 12.13 -9.58 -2.89
N PHE A 22 11.22 -10.55 -2.93
CA PHE A 22 10.04 -10.50 -3.80
C PHE A 22 9.03 -9.41 -3.38
N LEU A 23 8.86 -9.17 -2.08
CA LEU A 23 8.02 -8.09 -1.55
C LEU A 23 8.47 -6.73 -2.11
N TYR A 24 9.76 -6.40 -1.91
CA TYR A 24 10.31 -5.13 -2.36
C TYR A 24 10.34 -5.03 -3.88
N LEU A 25 10.67 -6.10 -4.60
CA LEU A 25 10.62 -6.13 -6.06
C LEU A 25 9.23 -5.75 -6.59
N LEU A 26 8.17 -6.34 -6.02
CA LEU A 26 6.79 -6.07 -6.45
C LEU A 26 6.33 -4.66 -6.05
N HIS A 27 6.70 -4.18 -4.85
CA HIS A 27 6.43 -2.80 -4.44
C HIS A 27 7.08 -1.79 -5.38
N THR A 28 8.39 -1.88 -5.60
CA THR A 28 9.11 -0.97 -6.48
C THR A 28 8.58 -1.02 -7.91
N THR A 29 8.25 -2.22 -8.41
CA THR A 29 7.63 -2.36 -9.74
C THR A 29 6.29 -1.62 -9.81
N GLY A 30 5.46 -1.72 -8.78
CA GLY A 30 4.21 -0.97 -8.68
C GLY A 30 4.42 0.55 -8.64
N GLU A 31 5.41 1.01 -7.87
CA GLU A 31 5.78 2.43 -7.78
C GLU A 31 6.26 2.99 -9.13
N LEU A 32 7.02 2.21 -9.90
CA LEU A 32 7.47 2.60 -11.24
C LEU A 32 6.32 2.80 -12.22
N PHE A 33 5.22 2.05 -12.09
CA PHE A 33 4.03 2.26 -12.90
C PHE A 33 3.20 3.47 -12.45
N LEU A 34 3.11 3.72 -11.15
CA LEU A 34 2.23 4.76 -10.61
C LEU A 34 2.86 6.16 -10.61
N SER A 35 4.14 6.29 -10.29
CA SER A 35 4.81 7.59 -10.12
C SER A 35 4.82 8.48 -11.39
N PRO A 36 5.12 7.99 -12.61
CA PRO A 36 5.09 8.83 -13.80
C PRO A 36 3.66 9.15 -14.24
N ILE A 37 2.72 8.22 -14.07
CA ILE A 37 1.33 8.37 -14.50
C ILE A 37 0.58 9.32 -13.57
N GLY A 38 0.71 9.16 -12.26
CA GLY A 38 -0.03 9.94 -11.26
C GLY A 38 0.23 11.44 -11.40
N LEU A 39 1.50 11.84 -11.47
CA LEU A 39 1.88 13.24 -11.61
C LEU A 39 1.45 13.83 -12.98
N SER A 40 1.59 13.06 -14.05
CA SER A 40 1.16 13.49 -15.39
C SER A 40 -0.35 13.68 -15.48
N MET A 41 -1.13 12.78 -14.89
CA MET A 41 -2.59 12.82 -14.96
C MET A 41 -3.19 13.95 -14.13
N VAL A 42 -2.64 14.23 -12.95
CA VAL A 42 -3.07 15.36 -12.10
C VAL A 42 -2.94 16.68 -12.88
N THR A 43 -1.85 16.88 -13.59
CA THR A 43 -1.64 18.12 -14.36
C THR A 43 -2.50 18.19 -15.62
N LYS A 44 -2.64 17.08 -16.37
CA LYS A 44 -3.43 17.03 -17.61
C LYS A 44 -4.94 17.18 -17.39
N LEU A 45 -5.50 16.63 -16.31
CA LEU A 45 -6.94 16.67 -16.02
C LEU A 45 -7.37 17.92 -15.24
N SER A 46 -6.42 18.69 -14.72
CA SER A 46 -6.73 19.88 -13.94
C SER A 46 -7.14 21.07 -14.81
N PRO A 47 -8.15 21.85 -14.39
CA PRO A 47 -8.43 23.14 -14.99
C PRO A 47 -7.21 24.06 -14.89
N LYS A 48 -6.89 24.83 -15.94
CA LYS A 48 -5.71 25.71 -15.99
C LYS A 48 -5.63 26.69 -14.81
N SER A 49 -6.77 27.16 -14.31
CA SER A 49 -6.86 28.07 -13.16
C SER A 49 -6.64 27.40 -11.80
N MET A 50 -6.72 26.07 -11.72
CA MET A 50 -6.66 25.30 -10.46
C MET A 50 -5.53 24.26 -10.44
N ALA A 51 -4.62 24.28 -11.41
CA ALA A 51 -3.51 23.33 -11.50
C ALA A 51 -2.65 23.30 -10.21
N GLY A 52 -2.41 24.46 -9.60
CA GLY A 52 -1.70 24.55 -8.32
C GLY A 52 -2.45 23.89 -7.16
N THR A 53 -3.78 24.04 -7.11
CA THR A 53 -4.63 23.40 -6.09
C THR A 53 -4.66 21.89 -6.26
N ALA A 54 -4.76 21.39 -7.50
CA ALA A 54 -4.72 19.96 -7.77
C ALA A 54 -3.37 19.32 -7.42
N MET A 55 -2.27 20.01 -7.72
CA MET A 55 -0.92 19.62 -7.29
C MET A 55 -0.79 19.60 -5.76
N GLY A 56 -1.38 20.59 -5.08
CA GLY A 56 -1.48 20.61 -3.61
C GLY A 56 -2.27 19.41 -3.07
N GLY A 57 -3.38 19.06 -3.70
CA GLY A 57 -4.17 17.87 -3.37
C GLY A 57 -3.40 16.56 -3.54
N TRP A 58 -2.57 16.46 -4.59
CA TRP A 58 -1.67 15.32 -4.80
C TRP A 58 -0.61 15.18 -3.70
N PHE A 59 0.02 16.27 -3.27
CA PHE A 59 0.97 16.19 -2.15
C PHE A 59 0.28 15.96 -0.80
N LEU A 60 -0.92 16.50 -0.61
CA LEU A 60 -1.72 16.26 0.58
C LEU A 60 -2.11 14.77 0.71
N SER A 61 -2.42 14.09 -0.39
CA SER A 61 -2.70 12.65 -0.35
C SER A 61 -1.50 11.84 0.12
N PHE A 62 -0.27 12.21 -0.28
CA PHE A 62 0.95 11.59 0.25
C PHE A 62 1.14 11.85 1.75
N ALA A 63 0.85 13.06 2.23
CA ALA A 63 0.93 13.36 3.66
C ALA A 63 -0.04 12.48 4.48
N ILE A 64 -1.27 12.34 4.00
CA ILE A 64 -2.28 11.47 4.62
C ILE A 64 -1.84 10.00 4.55
N ALA A 65 -1.30 9.55 3.43
CA ALA A 65 -0.79 8.18 3.28
C ALA A 65 0.34 7.87 4.26
N ASN A 66 1.29 8.81 4.46
CA ASN A 66 2.37 8.65 5.44
C ASN A 66 1.82 8.62 6.88
N TYR A 67 0.85 9.49 7.20
CA TYR A 67 0.20 9.48 8.51
C TYR A 67 -0.52 8.15 8.78
N ALA A 68 -1.29 7.64 7.82
CA ALA A 68 -1.93 6.34 7.90
C ALA A 68 -0.90 5.19 8.02
N GLY A 69 0.22 5.28 7.31
CA GLY A 69 1.35 4.36 7.45
C GLY A 69 1.92 4.34 8.87
N GLY A 70 2.01 5.50 9.52
CA GLY A 70 2.40 5.61 10.93
C GLY A 70 1.42 4.92 11.87
N LEU A 71 0.11 5.08 11.65
CA LEU A 71 -0.92 4.37 12.43
C LEU A 71 -0.80 2.86 12.23
N ILE A 72 -0.59 2.40 11.01
CA ILE A 72 -0.35 0.98 10.73
C ILE A 72 0.90 0.47 11.44
N ALA A 73 1.98 1.25 11.46
CA ALA A 73 3.21 0.89 12.16
C ALA A 73 2.97 0.67 13.66
N THR A 74 2.11 1.50 14.29
CA THR A 74 1.71 1.29 15.69
C THR A 74 0.94 -0.02 15.90
N LEU A 75 0.11 -0.44 14.92
CA LEU A 75 -0.61 -1.70 14.97
C LEU A 75 0.31 -2.91 14.79
N THR A 76 1.47 -2.73 14.15
CA THR A 76 2.48 -3.78 13.95
C THR A 76 3.56 -3.82 15.05
N GLY A 77 3.46 -2.99 16.08
CA GLY A 77 4.47 -2.93 17.14
C GLY A 77 4.65 -4.27 17.87
N GLY A 78 5.89 -4.57 18.27
CA GLY A 78 6.27 -5.80 19.00
C GLY A 78 5.76 -5.90 20.44
N HIS A 79 4.91 -4.97 20.86
CA HIS A 79 4.22 -5.03 22.14
C HIS A 79 2.77 -5.47 21.91
N GLY A 80 2.24 -6.34 22.77
CA GLY A 80 0.83 -6.72 22.79
C GLY A 80 -0.07 -5.54 23.17
N ASP A 81 -1.38 -5.72 23.06
CA ASP A 81 -2.36 -4.68 23.41
C ASP A 81 -2.30 -4.26 24.89
N SER A 82 -1.70 -5.10 25.74
CA SER A 82 -1.40 -4.86 27.16
C SER A 82 -0.02 -4.22 27.43
N GLY A 83 0.80 -3.99 26.40
CA GLY A 83 2.15 -3.43 26.54
C GLY A 83 3.26 -4.44 26.86
N GLU A 84 2.95 -5.74 26.83
CA GLU A 84 3.94 -6.81 27.04
C GLU A 84 4.74 -7.09 25.76
N GLU A 85 6.03 -7.40 25.88
CA GLU A 85 6.84 -7.86 24.74
C GLU A 85 6.29 -9.17 24.18
N LEU A 86 6.05 -9.21 22.87
CA LEU A 86 5.60 -10.41 22.19
C LEU A 86 6.79 -11.33 21.91
N ASP A 87 6.62 -12.63 22.20
CA ASP A 87 7.53 -13.66 21.68
C ASP A 87 7.52 -13.68 20.13
N ALA A 88 8.60 -14.19 19.52
CA ALA A 88 8.82 -14.16 18.08
C ALA A 88 7.63 -14.75 17.28
N ALA A 89 7.04 -15.85 17.77
CA ALA A 89 5.88 -16.47 17.13
C ALA A 89 4.62 -15.58 17.19
N ALA A 90 4.35 -14.97 18.35
CA ALA A 90 3.21 -14.07 18.52
C ALA A 90 3.39 -12.77 17.70
N GLY A 91 4.61 -12.23 17.67
CA GLY A 91 4.96 -11.09 16.83
C GLY A 91 4.76 -11.39 15.34
N LEU A 92 5.24 -12.54 14.85
CA LEU A 92 5.08 -12.94 13.45
C LEU A 92 3.60 -13.08 13.06
N MET A 93 2.76 -13.65 13.95
CA MET A 93 1.32 -13.75 13.72
C MET A 93 0.68 -12.37 13.61
N LYS A 94 0.99 -11.45 14.54
CA LYS A 94 0.50 -10.07 14.52
C LYS A 94 0.91 -9.33 13.23
N TYR A 95 2.18 -9.42 12.83
CA TYR A 95 2.65 -8.87 11.56
C TYR A 95 1.89 -9.47 10.37
N THR A 96 1.70 -10.78 10.37
CA THR A 96 1.02 -11.47 9.26
C THR A 96 -0.45 -11.05 9.16
N GLU A 97 -1.15 -10.92 10.28
CA GLU A 97 -2.56 -10.50 10.31
C GLU A 97 -2.74 -9.08 9.77
N VAL A 98 -1.96 -8.12 10.28
CA VAL A 98 -2.07 -6.72 9.86
C VAL A 98 -1.72 -6.57 8.38
N PHE A 99 -0.59 -7.12 7.94
CA PHE A 99 -0.18 -6.99 6.53
C PHE A 99 -1.07 -7.77 5.56
N SER A 100 -1.66 -8.90 5.99
CA SER A 100 -2.61 -9.63 5.15
C SER A 100 -3.92 -8.86 4.99
N THR A 101 -4.40 -8.21 6.06
CA THR A 101 -5.59 -7.35 6.02
C THR A 101 -5.38 -6.17 5.07
N ILE A 102 -4.22 -5.53 5.13
CA ILE A 102 -3.84 -4.47 4.18
C ILE A 102 -3.79 -5.02 2.75
N GLY A 103 -3.16 -6.18 2.55
CA GLY A 103 -3.08 -6.83 1.25
C GLY A 103 -4.45 -7.09 0.62
N TRP A 104 -5.39 -7.64 1.38
CA TRP A 104 -6.76 -7.87 0.92
C TRP A 104 -7.52 -6.57 0.63
N THR A 105 -7.31 -5.54 1.45
CA THR A 105 -7.89 -4.22 1.22
C THR A 105 -7.38 -3.61 -0.09
N CYS A 106 -6.07 -3.67 -0.35
CA CYS A 106 -5.47 -3.21 -1.60
C CYS A 106 -6.01 -3.98 -2.81
N VAL A 107 -6.17 -5.30 -2.71
CA VAL A 107 -6.79 -6.12 -3.77
C VAL A 107 -8.23 -5.68 -4.02
N GLY A 108 -9.01 -5.44 -2.96
CA GLY A 108 -10.39 -4.95 -3.07
C GLY A 108 -10.47 -3.61 -3.81
N ILE A 109 -9.58 -2.66 -3.49
CA ILE A 109 -9.49 -1.37 -4.19
C ILE A 109 -9.07 -1.56 -5.65
N ALA A 110 -8.10 -2.43 -5.94
CA ALA A 110 -7.66 -2.71 -7.30
C ALA A 110 -8.79 -3.30 -8.15
N VAL A 111 -9.55 -4.25 -7.61
CA VAL A 111 -10.73 -4.83 -8.28
C VAL A 111 -11.80 -3.76 -8.49
N LEU A 112 -12.07 -2.92 -7.50
CA LEU A 112 -13.03 -1.82 -7.63
C LEU A 112 -12.64 -0.87 -8.77
N ILE A 113 -11.38 -0.46 -8.84
CA ILE A 113 -10.85 0.39 -9.91
C ILE A 113 -10.98 -0.31 -11.27
N ALA A 114 -10.65 -1.60 -11.36
CA ALA A 114 -10.75 -2.37 -12.59
C ALA A 114 -12.21 -2.46 -13.09
N VAL A 115 -13.18 -2.62 -12.20
CA VAL A 115 -14.62 -2.61 -12.53
C VAL A 115 -15.07 -1.21 -12.97
N LEU A 116 -14.57 -0.15 -12.32
CA LEU A 116 -14.87 1.24 -12.64
C LEU A 116 -14.05 1.80 -13.82
N ASN A 117 -13.25 0.98 -14.50
CA ASN A 117 -12.39 1.43 -15.59
C ASN A 117 -13.18 2.13 -16.72
N LYS A 118 -14.35 1.60 -17.09
CA LYS A 118 -15.20 2.20 -18.14
C LYS A 118 -15.68 3.62 -17.80
N PRO A 119 -16.34 3.88 -16.65
CA PRO A 119 -16.74 5.23 -16.30
C PRO A 119 -15.55 6.17 -16.07
N LEU A 120 -14.45 5.69 -15.47
CA LEU A 120 -13.25 6.50 -15.26
C LEU A 120 -12.67 7.02 -16.59
N ASN A 121 -12.50 6.13 -17.57
CA ASN A 121 -12.01 6.52 -18.90
C ASN A 121 -12.96 7.48 -19.63
N LYS A 122 -14.27 7.35 -19.42
CA LYS A 122 -15.26 8.28 -19.98
C LYS A 122 -15.11 9.69 -19.39
N LEU A 123 -14.81 9.79 -18.10
CA LEU A 123 -14.63 11.08 -17.40
C LEU A 123 -13.31 11.78 -17.73
N MET A 124 -12.33 11.06 -18.29
CA MET A 124 -11.03 11.63 -18.68
C MET A 124 -11.07 12.51 -19.93
N HIS A 125 -12.25 12.76 -20.51
CA HIS A 125 -12.45 13.66 -21.68
C HIS A 125 -11.46 13.44 -22.84
N GLY A 126 -11.03 12.19 -23.08
CA GLY A 126 -10.11 11.84 -24.17
C GLY A 126 -8.62 12.04 -23.87
N VAL A 127 -8.26 12.43 -22.65
CA VAL A 127 -6.86 12.52 -22.19
C VAL A 127 -6.30 11.10 -22.05
N LYS A 128 -5.20 10.82 -22.75
CA LYS A 128 -4.41 9.58 -22.66
C LYS A 128 -2.95 9.88 -22.31
#